data_AF-A0A3B9X1R2-F1
#
_entry.id   AF-A0A3B9X1R2-F1
#
_cell.length_a   1.000
_cell.length_b   1.000
_cell.length_c   1.000
_cell.angle_alpha   90.00
_cell.angle_beta   90.00
_cell.angle_gamma   90.00
#
_symmetry.space_group_name_H-M   'P 1'
#
loop_
_entity.id
_entity.type
_entity.pdbx_description
1 polymer ?
#
loop_
_entity_poly.entity_id
_entity_poly.type
_entity_poly.pdbx_seq_one_letter_code
_entity_poly.pdbx_strand_id
1 'polypeptide(L)'
;MNNIWNNRKTGEESPFIKLGPFKLRLPFIHYRFEWPDYVQGLMMCAVDLAAIPLMIELLGMPFEVALAVVLLNGILYLSQHLLGDPVVPGWITPAIPLIMVYCSAFPEGPDRVHALVAFQLTLGLVALFLGATGMANRVVSYVPAAIKSGIILGAGFAAVISVFELGGRFDSYPWTISIAVGIAFYLIFSQHFNKIKRRNPILAMIGKLGILPVILLSVVIAPLFGEAPWPNVEWSLINPDFETLWREYTVIGLGFPPLILFITAIPTVLAVYIVLFGDVLQSRALISEADALRPDEHIDYDSNRAHLIFGGRNTLMSIIGPDLTMAGPLWAAMQVVIIERYKEGKDAMHSLFGGSGSFRWG
;
A
#
# COMPACT_ATOMS: atom_id res chain seq x y z
N MET A 1 17.23 21.62 -15.38
CA MET A 1 16.20 21.08 -16.31
C MET A 1 15.03 22.03 -16.28
N ASN A 2 14.60 22.57 -17.43
CA ASN A 2 13.41 23.43 -17.47
C ASN A 2 12.18 22.59 -17.09
N ASN A 3 11.23 23.18 -16.35
CA ASN A 3 9.96 22.54 -16.05
C ASN A 3 9.19 22.35 -17.36
N ILE A 4 8.93 21.09 -17.75
CA ILE A 4 8.27 20.76 -19.03
C ILE A 4 6.80 20.41 -18.84
N TRP A 5 6.37 20.13 -17.61
CA TRP A 5 4.99 19.74 -17.28
C TRP A 5 3.95 20.78 -17.68
N ASN A 6 4.30 22.07 -17.70
CA ASN A 6 3.39 23.17 -18.03
C ASN A 6 3.18 23.36 -19.54
N ASN A 7 4.00 22.72 -20.38
CA ASN A 7 3.94 22.82 -21.85
C ASN A 7 3.19 21.64 -22.51
N ARG A 8 2.57 20.77 -21.71
CA ARG A 8 1.77 19.62 -22.18
C ARG A 8 0.56 20.11 -22.98
N LYS A 9 0.39 19.62 -24.22
CA LYS A 9 -0.81 19.94 -25.01
C LYS A 9 -2.01 19.16 -24.47
N THR A 10 -3.21 19.70 -24.69
CA THR A 10 -4.47 19.05 -24.31
C THR A 10 -4.58 17.68 -24.98
N GLY A 11 -4.90 16.65 -24.20
CA GLY A 11 -5.03 15.27 -24.64
C GLY A 11 -3.72 14.49 -24.71
N GLU A 12 -2.57 15.12 -24.47
CA GLU A 12 -1.29 14.42 -24.39
C GLU A 12 -1.07 13.81 -23.00
N GLU A 13 -0.28 12.73 -22.97
CA GLU A 13 0.21 12.12 -21.75
C GLU A 13 1.14 13.08 -20.98
N SER A 14 1.18 12.96 -19.66
CA SER A 14 2.15 13.68 -18.82
C SER A 14 3.59 13.40 -19.28
N PRO A 15 4.45 14.43 -19.47
CA PRO A 15 5.81 14.27 -19.98
C PRO A 15 6.60 13.17 -19.27
N PHE A 16 7.48 12.50 -19.98
CA PHE A 16 8.32 11.43 -19.41
C PHE A 16 9.58 11.20 -20.23
N ILE A 17 10.56 10.53 -19.63
CA ILE A 17 11.71 9.95 -20.32
C ILE A 17 11.42 8.45 -20.52
N LYS A 18 11.43 7.99 -21.77
CA LYS A 18 11.14 6.58 -22.09
C LYS A 18 12.31 5.69 -21.65
N LEU A 19 12.03 4.67 -20.84
CA LEU A 19 13.00 3.67 -20.35
C LEU A 19 12.46 2.25 -20.59
N GLY A 20 12.50 1.80 -21.85
CA GLY A 20 11.96 0.50 -22.23
C GLY A 20 10.44 0.42 -21.96
N PRO A 21 9.96 -0.53 -21.12
CA PRO A 21 8.55 -0.60 -20.73
C PRO A 21 8.16 0.49 -19.72
N PHE A 22 9.12 1.17 -19.10
CA PHE A 22 8.89 2.20 -18.08
C PHE A 22 8.91 3.62 -18.66
N LYS A 23 8.31 4.55 -17.92
CA LYS A 23 8.26 5.98 -18.24
C LYS A 23 8.75 6.77 -17.03
N LEU A 24 10.00 7.23 -17.06
CA LEU A 24 10.59 7.97 -15.96
C LEU A 24 9.92 9.34 -15.81
N ARG A 25 9.32 9.60 -14.65
CA ARG A 25 8.64 10.85 -14.30
C ARG A 25 9.15 11.41 -12.98
N LEU A 26 9.94 12.47 -13.08
CA LEU A 26 10.48 13.19 -11.93
C LEU A 26 9.56 14.35 -11.49
N PRO A 27 9.41 14.58 -10.17
CA PRO A 27 8.68 15.73 -9.66
C PRO A 27 9.31 17.04 -10.16
N PHE A 28 8.51 18.10 -10.23
CA PHE A 28 8.87 19.45 -10.69
C PHE A 28 9.25 19.56 -12.18
N ILE A 29 9.77 18.50 -12.80
CA ILE A 29 10.16 18.47 -14.21
C ILE A 29 8.99 17.95 -15.06
N HIS A 30 8.52 16.75 -14.75
CA HIS A 30 7.55 16.00 -15.58
C HIS A 30 6.11 16.18 -15.12
N TYR A 31 5.89 16.47 -13.84
CA TYR A 31 4.59 16.82 -13.29
C TYR A 31 4.70 17.96 -12.28
N ARG A 32 3.58 18.69 -12.10
CA ARG A 32 3.45 19.71 -11.05
C ARG A 32 3.44 19.02 -9.69
N PHE A 33 4.28 19.48 -8.77
CA PHE A 33 4.25 19.01 -7.38
C PHE A 33 3.00 19.55 -6.69
N GLU A 34 2.18 18.65 -6.17
CA GLU A 34 0.90 18.92 -5.55
C GLU A 34 1.07 18.93 -4.03
N TRP A 35 1.34 20.12 -3.47
CA TRP A 35 1.51 20.29 -2.02
C TRP A 35 0.37 19.71 -1.15
N PRO A 36 -0.92 19.82 -1.54
CA PRO A 36 -1.98 19.20 -0.76
C PRO A 36 -1.82 17.68 -0.62
N ASP A 37 -1.45 17.00 -1.71
CA ASP A 37 -1.26 15.55 -1.70
C ASP A 37 0.04 15.17 -0.96
N TYR A 38 1.10 15.98 -1.04
CA TYR A 38 2.32 15.78 -0.25
C TYR A 38 2.06 15.85 1.25
N VAL A 39 1.38 16.90 1.72
CA VAL A 39 1.05 17.02 3.15
C VAL A 39 0.15 15.87 3.58
N GLN A 40 -0.76 15.43 2.71
CA GLN A 40 -1.58 14.26 2.95
C GLN A 40 -0.75 12.97 3.05
N GLY A 41 0.22 12.74 2.17
CA GLY A 41 1.19 11.65 2.25
C GLY A 41 1.92 11.62 3.58
N LEU A 42 2.48 12.76 3.97
CA LEU A 42 3.20 12.94 5.23
C LEU A 42 2.35 12.62 6.45
N MET A 43 1.06 12.97 6.42
CA MET A 43 0.13 12.63 7.50
C MET A 43 -0.27 11.14 7.46
N MET A 44 -0.39 10.56 6.26
CA MET A 44 -0.78 9.16 6.06
C MET A 44 0.38 8.18 6.24
N CYS A 45 1.63 8.64 6.37
CA CYS A 45 2.79 7.80 6.69
C CYS A 45 2.59 7.03 8.02
N ALA A 46 1.76 7.55 8.93
CA ALA A 46 1.37 6.86 10.16
C ALA A 46 0.69 5.50 9.89
N VAL A 47 0.01 5.34 8.75
CA VAL A 47 -0.57 4.06 8.33
C VAL A 47 0.52 3.09 7.90
N ASP A 48 1.55 3.55 7.19
CA ASP A 48 2.68 2.71 6.78
C ASP A 48 3.47 2.19 8.01
N LEU A 49 3.52 2.98 9.11
CA LEU A 49 4.09 2.54 10.39
C LEU A 49 3.29 1.41 11.08
N ALA A 50 2.03 1.18 10.71
CA ALA A 50 1.24 0.08 11.28
C ALA A 50 1.73 -1.31 10.82
N ALA A 51 2.65 -1.40 9.87
CA ALA A 51 3.35 -2.65 9.53
C ALA A 51 4.32 -3.10 10.64
N ILE A 52 4.87 -2.17 11.43
CA ILE A 52 5.84 -2.45 12.50
C ILE A 52 5.30 -3.47 13.51
N PRO A 53 4.14 -3.26 14.17
CA PRO A 53 3.63 -4.22 15.13
C PRO A 53 3.36 -5.59 14.52
N LEU A 54 3.01 -5.67 13.23
CA LEU A 54 2.80 -6.96 12.56
C LEU A 54 4.12 -7.72 12.38
N MET A 55 5.22 -7.01 12.07
CA MET A 55 6.55 -7.62 11.97
C MET A 55 7.11 -8.01 13.35
N ILE A 56 6.88 -7.21 14.38
CA ILE A 56 7.23 -7.55 15.76
C ILE A 56 6.49 -8.83 16.17
N GLU A 57 5.17 -8.87 15.96
CA GLU A 57 4.33 -10.01 16.33
C GLU A 57 4.70 -11.28 15.56
N LEU A 58 4.94 -11.15 14.25
CA LEU A 58 5.20 -12.32 13.41
C LEU A 58 6.64 -12.82 13.52
N LEU A 59 7.63 -11.93 13.55
CA LEU A 59 9.05 -12.28 13.42
C LEU A 59 9.86 -12.15 14.72
N GLY A 60 9.27 -11.61 15.79
CA GLY A 60 10.03 -11.23 16.99
C GLY A 60 11.00 -10.08 16.74
N MET A 61 10.79 -9.33 15.65
CA MET A 61 11.69 -8.27 15.19
C MET A 61 11.71 -7.10 16.17
N PRO A 62 12.88 -6.52 16.53
CA PRO A 62 12.92 -5.27 17.29
C PRO A 62 12.30 -4.10 16.54
N PHE A 63 11.79 -3.10 17.27
CA PHE A 63 11.10 -1.95 16.69
C PHE A 63 11.95 -1.19 15.66
N GLU A 64 13.22 -0.94 15.96
CA GLU A 64 14.17 -0.18 15.14
C GLU A 64 14.52 -0.92 13.84
N VAL A 65 14.53 -2.25 13.88
CA VAL A 65 14.74 -3.13 12.73
C VAL A 65 13.50 -3.13 11.83
N ALA A 66 12.31 -3.23 12.44
CA ALA A 66 11.04 -3.14 11.72
C ALA A 66 10.85 -1.76 11.07
N LEU A 67 11.26 -0.69 11.74
CA LEU A 67 11.29 0.67 11.20
C LEU A 67 12.19 0.76 9.95
N ALA A 68 13.35 0.11 9.97
CA ALA A 68 14.24 0.06 8.81
C ALA A 68 13.58 -0.60 7.58
N VAL A 69 12.81 -1.68 7.79
CA VAL A 69 12.03 -2.33 6.71
C VAL A 69 10.97 -1.39 6.13
N VAL A 70 10.21 -0.70 6.99
CA VAL A 70 9.19 0.27 6.54
C VAL A 70 9.80 1.40 5.71
N LEU A 71 10.96 1.92 6.13
CA LEU A 71 11.67 2.96 5.37
C LEU A 71 12.12 2.48 3.99
N LEU A 72 12.66 1.25 3.88
CA LEU A 72 13.01 0.66 2.58
C LEU A 72 11.79 0.53 1.68
N ASN A 73 10.68 0.02 2.22
CA ASN A 73 9.44 -0.12 1.46
C ASN A 73 8.91 1.25 0.98
N GLY A 74 8.92 2.25 1.86
CA GLY A 74 8.52 3.63 1.56
C GLY A 74 9.33 4.23 0.41
N ILE A 75 10.65 4.07 0.42
CA ILE A 75 11.52 4.50 -0.69
C ILE A 75 11.14 3.77 -1.98
N LEU A 76 10.89 2.46 -1.91
CA LEU A 76 10.52 1.67 -3.08
C LEU A 76 9.14 2.03 -3.62
N TYR A 77 8.21 2.56 -2.82
CA TYR A 77 6.93 3.06 -3.32
C TYR A 77 7.08 4.21 -4.32
N LEU A 78 8.13 5.03 -4.22
CA LEU A 78 8.42 6.07 -5.21
C LEU A 78 8.58 5.47 -6.62
N SER A 79 9.09 4.24 -6.74
CA SER A 79 9.25 3.59 -8.05
C SER A 79 7.94 3.43 -8.83
N GLN A 80 6.77 3.41 -8.18
CA GLN A 80 5.47 3.30 -8.86
C GLN A 80 5.26 4.47 -9.83
N HIS A 81 5.18 5.68 -9.28
CA HIS A 81 4.92 6.86 -10.08
C HIS A 81 6.17 7.25 -10.88
N LEU A 82 7.38 7.05 -10.33
CA LEU A 82 8.63 7.36 -11.01
C LEU A 82 8.79 6.54 -12.27
N LEU A 83 8.43 5.26 -12.29
CA LEU A 83 8.51 4.40 -13.48
C LEU A 83 7.25 4.45 -14.35
N GLY A 84 6.32 5.35 -14.02
CA GLY A 84 5.25 5.77 -14.90
C GLY A 84 3.93 5.02 -14.72
N ASP A 85 3.71 4.41 -13.56
CA ASP A 85 2.42 3.89 -13.18
C ASP A 85 1.61 4.97 -12.41
N PRO A 86 0.37 5.29 -12.84
CA PRO A 86 -0.41 6.40 -12.30
C PRO A 86 -1.06 6.09 -10.93
N VAL A 87 -0.85 4.90 -10.39
CA VAL A 87 -1.50 4.42 -9.16
C VAL A 87 -0.65 4.75 -7.94
N VAL A 88 -1.29 5.09 -6.82
CA VAL A 88 -0.64 5.09 -5.51
C VAL A 88 -0.45 3.63 -5.08
N PRO A 89 0.80 3.15 -4.94
CA PRO A 89 1.05 1.78 -4.49
C PRO A 89 0.59 1.58 -3.05
N GLY A 90 0.66 0.37 -2.51
CA GLY A 90 0.22 0.08 -1.14
C GLY A 90 0.62 -1.32 -0.70
N TRP A 91 -0.03 -1.82 0.35
CA TRP A 91 0.08 -3.21 0.78
C TRP A 91 -0.84 -4.11 -0.04
N ILE A 92 -0.66 -5.42 0.09
CA ILE A 92 -1.71 -6.39 -0.26
C ILE A 92 -2.51 -6.66 1.01
N THR A 93 -3.18 -5.62 1.56
CA THR A 93 -3.82 -5.66 2.89
C THR A 93 -4.71 -6.89 3.11
N PRO A 94 -5.59 -7.29 2.16
CA PRO A 94 -6.46 -8.45 2.38
C PRO A 94 -5.70 -9.79 2.43
N ALA A 95 -4.45 -9.83 1.95
CA ALA A 95 -3.61 -11.02 1.98
C ALA A 95 -2.80 -11.15 3.28
N ILE A 96 -2.68 -10.10 4.10
CA ILE A 96 -1.85 -10.12 5.32
C ILE A 96 -2.19 -11.31 6.23
N PRO A 97 -3.47 -11.60 6.56
CA PRO A 97 -3.80 -12.74 7.42
C PRO A 97 -3.35 -14.08 6.82
N LEU A 98 -3.47 -14.24 5.50
CA LEU A 98 -3.05 -15.46 4.80
C LEU A 98 -1.53 -15.66 4.87
N ILE A 99 -0.77 -14.57 4.74
CA ILE A 99 0.70 -14.60 4.83
C ILE A 99 1.14 -14.86 6.27
N MET A 100 0.47 -14.26 7.26
CA MET A 100 0.72 -14.52 8.68
C MET A 100 0.50 -16.00 9.02
N VAL A 101 -0.64 -16.58 8.61
CA VAL A 101 -0.93 -18.00 8.83
C VAL A 101 0.13 -18.90 8.19
N TYR A 102 0.57 -18.58 6.97
CA TYR A 102 1.64 -19.33 6.31
C TYR A 102 2.97 -19.26 7.06
N CYS A 103 3.40 -18.06 7.47
CA CYS A 103 4.67 -17.87 8.18
C CYS A 103 4.65 -18.49 9.58
N SER A 104 3.51 -18.43 10.28
CA SER A 104 3.33 -19.04 11.61
C SER A 104 3.40 -20.57 11.61
N ALA A 105 3.33 -21.22 10.44
CA ALA A 105 3.60 -22.66 10.32
C ALA A 105 5.08 -23.01 10.53
N PHE A 106 5.97 -22.02 10.57
CA PHE A 106 7.40 -22.19 10.78
C PHE A 106 7.84 -21.68 12.16
N PRO A 107 8.85 -22.32 12.80
CA PRO A 107 9.41 -21.86 14.05
C PRO A 107 9.91 -20.41 13.95
N GLU A 108 9.71 -19.64 15.01
CA GLU A 108 10.22 -18.26 15.08
C GLU A 108 11.74 -18.22 14.98
N GLY A 109 12.26 -17.14 14.37
CA GLY A 109 13.68 -16.99 14.06
C GLY A 109 13.98 -17.24 12.57
N PRO A 110 15.19 -17.74 12.24
CA PRO A 110 15.66 -17.82 10.86
C PRO A 110 14.74 -18.59 9.91
N ASP A 111 14.08 -19.66 10.38
CA ASP A 111 13.20 -20.49 9.55
C ASP A 111 11.96 -19.72 9.09
N ARG A 112 11.34 -18.94 9.98
CA ARG A 112 10.19 -18.08 9.64
C ARG A 112 10.60 -16.92 8.75
N VAL A 113 11.77 -16.32 8.97
CA VAL A 113 12.32 -15.30 8.07
C VAL A 113 12.55 -15.87 6.68
N HIS A 114 13.18 -17.05 6.58
CA HIS A 114 13.37 -17.75 5.31
C HIS A 114 12.04 -18.07 4.60
N ALA A 115 11.00 -18.45 5.34
CA ALA A 115 9.67 -18.66 4.78
C ALA A 115 9.09 -17.36 4.19
N LEU A 116 9.20 -16.24 4.92
CA LEU A 116 8.75 -14.93 4.43
C LEU A 116 9.54 -14.46 3.20
N VAL A 117 10.86 -14.60 3.22
CA VAL A 117 11.74 -14.29 2.07
C VAL A 117 11.35 -15.13 0.86
N ALA A 118 11.23 -16.46 1.02
CA ALA A 118 10.87 -17.35 -0.07
C ALA A 118 9.48 -17.00 -0.64
N PHE A 119 8.53 -16.66 0.23
CA PHE A 119 7.20 -16.22 -0.16
C PHE A 119 7.26 -14.94 -1.00
N GLN A 120 7.88 -13.88 -0.46
CA GLN A 120 7.92 -12.56 -1.10
C GLN A 120 8.72 -12.59 -2.41
N LEU A 121 9.82 -13.34 -2.44
CA LEU A 121 10.60 -13.53 -3.66
C LEU A 121 9.79 -14.29 -4.71
N THR A 122 9.11 -15.37 -4.34
CA THR A 122 8.26 -16.15 -5.27
C THR A 122 7.14 -15.28 -5.84
N LEU A 123 6.47 -14.48 -4.99
CA LEU A 123 5.43 -13.54 -5.43
C LEU A 123 6.01 -12.50 -6.41
N GLY A 124 7.17 -11.93 -6.10
CA GLY A 124 7.87 -10.98 -6.96
C GLY A 124 8.23 -11.60 -8.32
N LEU A 125 8.78 -12.81 -8.33
CA LEU A 125 9.14 -13.53 -9.56
C LEU A 125 7.92 -13.89 -10.41
N VAL A 126 6.82 -14.33 -9.79
CA VAL A 126 5.55 -14.58 -10.49
C VAL A 126 5.04 -13.29 -11.14
N ALA A 127 5.05 -12.18 -10.41
CA ALA A 127 4.64 -10.87 -10.94
C ALA A 127 5.52 -10.41 -12.10
N LEU A 128 6.85 -10.49 -11.95
CA LEU A 128 7.82 -10.15 -13.00
C LEU A 128 7.60 -11.02 -14.25
N PHE A 129 7.42 -12.33 -14.08
CA PHE A 129 7.15 -13.25 -15.17
C PHE A 129 5.87 -12.87 -15.93
N LEU A 130 4.78 -12.59 -15.22
CA LEU A 130 3.50 -12.22 -15.82
C LEU A 130 3.54 -10.85 -16.52
N GLY A 131 4.28 -9.89 -15.95
CA GLY A 131 4.53 -8.59 -16.58
C GLY A 131 5.39 -8.71 -17.84
N ALA A 132 6.50 -9.44 -17.77
CA ALA A 132 7.44 -9.59 -18.89
C ALA A 132 6.84 -10.35 -20.08
N THR A 133 6.00 -11.36 -19.81
CA THR A 133 5.35 -12.17 -20.86
C THR A 133 4.09 -11.51 -21.44
N GLY A 134 3.62 -10.40 -20.87
CA GLY A 134 2.33 -9.79 -21.23
C GLY A 134 1.12 -10.61 -20.79
N MET A 135 1.33 -11.67 -20.00
CA MET A 135 0.26 -12.57 -19.54
C MET A 135 -0.57 -11.96 -18.42
N ALA A 136 -0.09 -10.93 -17.72
CA ALA A 136 -0.86 -10.26 -16.68
C ALA A 136 -2.25 -9.88 -17.21
N ASN A 137 -2.34 -9.21 -18.36
CA ASN A 137 -3.61 -8.85 -19.01
C ASN A 137 -4.51 -10.05 -19.36
N ARG A 138 -3.94 -11.23 -19.64
CA ARG A 138 -4.71 -12.44 -19.99
C ARG A 138 -5.22 -13.16 -18.75
N VAL A 139 -4.37 -13.35 -17.75
CA VAL A 139 -4.77 -13.90 -16.45
C VAL A 139 -5.92 -13.07 -15.88
N VAL A 140 -5.93 -11.74 -16.14
CA VAL A 140 -7.03 -10.86 -15.77
C VAL A 140 -8.40 -11.27 -16.30
N SER A 141 -8.45 -11.62 -17.57
CA SER A 141 -9.69 -12.00 -18.23
C SER A 141 -10.19 -13.40 -17.85
N TYR A 142 -9.32 -14.29 -17.37
CA TYR A 142 -9.68 -15.71 -17.18
C TYR A 142 -10.21 -16.07 -15.79
N VAL A 143 -9.94 -15.26 -14.75
CA VAL A 143 -10.46 -15.58 -13.40
C VAL A 143 -11.98 -15.31 -13.35
N PRO A 144 -12.81 -16.30 -13.02
CA PRO A 144 -14.26 -16.11 -12.88
C PRO A 144 -14.62 -15.11 -11.78
N ALA A 145 -15.68 -14.33 -11.97
CA ALA A 145 -16.15 -13.35 -10.99
C ALA A 145 -16.48 -13.98 -9.62
N ALA A 146 -16.96 -15.23 -9.60
CA ALA A 146 -17.24 -15.96 -8.37
C ALA A 146 -15.98 -16.18 -7.51
N ILE A 147 -14.84 -16.54 -8.13
CA ILE A 147 -13.57 -16.73 -7.41
C ILE A 147 -13.06 -15.39 -6.87
N LYS A 148 -13.15 -14.32 -7.69
CA LYS A 148 -12.79 -12.96 -7.26
C LYS A 148 -13.59 -12.53 -6.03
N SER A 149 -14.91 -12.70 -6.09
CA SER A 149 -15.81 -12.37 -4.99
C SER A 149 -15.53 -13.22 -3.75
N GLY A 150 -15.34 -14.53 -3.90
CA GLY A 150 -15.08 -15.43 -2.79
C GLY A 150 -13.80 -15.07 -2.04
N ILE A 151 -12.72 -14.73 -2.76
CA ILE A 151 -11.43 -14.36 -2.15
C ILE A 151 -11.50 -12.99 -1.47
N ILE A 152 -12.11 -11.98 -2.11
CA ILE A 152 -12.26 -10.64 -1.51
C ILE A 152 -13.14 -10.72 -0.25
N LEU A 153 -14.28 -11.43 -0.32
CA LEU A 153 -15.16 -11.62 0.83
C LEU A 153 -14.49 -12.45 1.93
N GLY A 154 -13.79 -13.53 1.56
CA GLY A 154 -13.07 -14.39 2.50
C GLY A 154 -11.98 -13.64 3.25
N ALA A 155 -11.19 -12.81 2.56
CA ALA A 155 -10.20 -11.95 3.19
C ALA A 155 -10.83 -10.91 4.13
N GLY A 156 -11.95 -10.30 3.71
CA GLY A 156 -12.73 -9.40 4.57
C GLY A 156 -13.25 -10.09 5.83
N PHE A 157 -13.82 -11.29 5.71
CA PHE A 157 -14.27 -12.09 6.86
C PHE A 157 -13.09 -12.49 7.76
N ALA A 158 -11.97 -12.92 7.21
CA ALA A 158 -10.78 -13.30 7.99
C ALA A 158 -10.26 -12.12 8.81
N ALA A 159 -10.21 -10.91 8.24
CA ALA A 159 -9.79 -9.70 8.94
C ALA A 159 -10.74 -9.32 10.08
N VAL A 160 -12.06 -9.53 9.90
CA VAL A 160 -13.05 -9.33 10.98
C VAL A 160 -12.87 -10.41 12.05
N ILE A 161 -12.76 -11.69 11.67
CA ILE A 161 -12.60 -12.80 12.61
C ILE A 161 -11.35 -12.61 13.46
N SER A 162 -10.19 -12.22 12.89
CA SER A 162 -8.96 -11.99 13.67
C SER A 162 -9.10 -10.86 14.72
N VAL A 163 -10.06 -9.96 14.54
CA VAL A 163 -10.34 -8.90 15.53
C VAL A 163 -11.27 -9.40 16.64
N PHE A 164 -12.28 -10.21 16.29
CA PHE A 164 -13.37 -10.61 17.18
C PHE A 164 -13.30 -12.07 17.70
N GLU A 165 -12.26 -12.83 17.33
CA GLU A 165 -12.03 -14.15 17.88
C GLU A 165 -11.69 -14.09 19.38
N LEU A 166 -11.87 -15.21 20.09
CA LEU A 166 -11.55 -15.30 21.52
C LEU A 166 -10.06 -15.03 21.75
N GLY A 167 -9.75 -14.06 22.61
CA GLY A 167 -8.39 -13.56 22.82
C GLY A 167 -7.91 -12.59 21.74
N GLY A 168 -8.78 -12.21 20.80
CA GLY A 168 -8.50 -11.25 19.74
C GLY A 168 -8.43 -9.79 20.23
N ARG A 169 -8.25 -8.87 19.29
CA ARG A 169 -8.05 -7.44 19.60
C ARG A 169 -9.28 -6.80 20.28
N PHE A 170 -10.48 -7.26 19.98
CA PHE A 170 -11.71 -6.74 20.61
C PHE A 170 -11.84 -7.07 22.09
N ASP A 171 -11.29 -8.20 22.54
CA ASP A 171 -11.29 -8.55 23.96
C ASP A 171 -10.38 -7.60 24.78
N SER A 172 -9.32 -7.08 24.15
CA SER A 172 -8.39 -6.12 24.77
C SER A 172 -8.83 -4.66 24.62
N TYR A 173 -9.50 -4.32 23.52
CA TYR A 173 -9.85 -2.93 23.16
C TYR A 173 -11.34 -2.75 22.79
N PRO A 174 -12.31 -3.21 23.61
CA PRO A 174 -13.71 -3.23 23.23
C PRO A 174 -14.31 -1.84 22.96
N TRP A 175 -14.00 -0.84 23.78
CA TRP A 175 -14.50 0.53 23.64
C TRP A 175 -13.78 1.27 22.52
N THR A 176 -12.45 1.19 22.47
CA THR A 176 -11.68 1.84 21.41
C THR A 176 -12.11 1.37 20.04
N ILE A 177 -12.20 0.05 19.83
CA ILE A 177 -12.60 -0.51 18.53
C ILE A 177 -14.06 -0.12 18.22
N SER A 178 -14.99 -0.22 19.17
CA SER A 178 -16.39 0.15 18.94
C SER A 178 -16.56 1.61 18.50
N ILE A 179 -15.90 2.55 19.19
CA ILE A 179 -16.00 3.98 18.88
C ILE A 179 -15.26 4.31 17.58
N ALA A 180 -14.05 3.78 17.41
CA ALA A 180 -13.22 4.01 16.23
C ALA A 180 -13.93 3.52 14.96
N VAL A 181 -14.44 2.29 14.97
CA VAL A 181 -15.19 1.71 13.85
C VAL A 181 -16.44 2.54 13.54
N GLY A 182 -17.23 2.91 14.56
CA GLY A 182 -18.42 3.74 14.36
C GLY A 182 -18.12 5.09 13.70
N ILE A 183 -17.07 5.77 14.15
CA ILE A 183 -16.64 7.05 13.58
C ILE A 183 -16.05 6.85 12.18
N ALA A 184 -15.25 5.81 11.95
CA ALA A 184 -14.71 5.50 10.63
C ALA A 184 -15.82 5.27 9.59
N PHE A 185 -16.84 4.48 9.93
CA PHE A 185 -17.99 4.27 9.06
C PHE A 185 -18.72 5.58 8.75
N TYR A 186 -18.90 6.43 9.76
CA TYR A 186 -19.53 7.73 9.56
C TYR A 186 -18.68 8.66 8.67
N LEU A 187 -17.37 8.77 8.89
CA LEU A 187 -16.51 9.65 8.11
C LEU A 187 -16.34 9.17 6.65
N ILE A 188 -16.24 7.86 6.43
CA ILE A 188 -15.94 7.30 5.10
C ILE A 188 -17.21 7.10 4.27
N PHE A 189 -18.28 6.57 4.86
CA PHE A 189 -19.45 6.08 4.10
C PHE A 189 -20.73 6.89 4.30
N SER A 190 -20.79 7.83 5.25
CA SER A 190 -22.02 8.60 5.51
C SER A 190 -22.32 9.63 4.43
N GLN A 191 -23.51 9.54 3.84
CA GLN A 191 -24.06 10.59 2.97
C GLN A 191 -24.25 11.91 3.72
N HIS A 192 -24.60 11.83 5.02
CA HIS A 192 -24.78 13.02 5.85
C HIS A 192 -23.44 13.77 6.02
N PHE A 193 -22.36 13.05 6.35
CA PHE A 193 -21.02 13.64 6.45
C PHE A 193 -20.58 14.28 5.12
N ASN A 194 -20.81 13.58 4.00
CA ASN A 194 -20.52 14.09 2.66
C ASN A 194 -21.29 15.38 2.31
N LYS A 195 -22.49 15.59 2.86
CA LYS A 195 -23.26 16.82 2.68
C LYS A 195 -22.74 17.97 3.53
N ILE A 196 -22.42 17.72 4.80
CA ILE A 196 -21.98 18.78 5.73
C ILE A 196 -20.54 19.23 5.47
N LYS A 197 -19.66 18.32 5.03
CA LYS A 197 -18.26 18.67 4.74
C LYS A 197 -18.12 19.71 3.63
N ARG A 198 -19.08 19.75 2.69
CA ARG A 198 -19.14 20.77 1.62
C ARG A 198 -19.40 22.19 2.15
N ARG A 199 -19.92 22.33 3.37
CA ARG A 199 -20.26 23.63 3.98
C ARG A 199 -19.28 24.06 5.07
N ASN A 200 -18.42 23.16 5.55
CA ASN A 200 -17.49 23.44 6.62
C ASN A 200 -16.05 23.04 6.21
N PRO A 201 -15.12 24.01 6.12
CA PRO A 201 -13.74 23.73 5.67
C PRO A 201 -12.98 22.78 6.61
N ILE A 202 -13.28 22.77 7.91
CA ILE A 202 -12.64 21.86 8.88
C ILE A 202 -13.10 20.42 8.63
N LEU A 203 -14.41 20.21 8.44
CA LEU A 203 -14.94 18.88 8.12
C LEU A 203 -14.49 18.41 6.74
N ALA A 204 -14.31 19.33 5.78
CA ALA A 204 -13.70 19.00 4.49
C ALA A 204 -12.26 18.52 4.66
N MET A 205 -11.47 19.18 5.53
CA MET A 205 -10.11 18.76 5.84
C MET A 205 -10.10 17.38 6.51
N ILE A 206 -10.91 17.15 7.54
CA ILE A 206 -11.03 15.84 8.20
C ILE A 206 -11.42 14.75 7.20
N GLY A 207 -12.37 15.03 6.30
CA GLY A 207 -12.77 14.09 5.26
C GLY A 207 -11.68 13.77 4.24
N LYS A 208 -10.73 14.69 4.01
CA LYS A 208 -9.56 14.44 3.15
C LYS A 208 -8.55 13.51 3.83
N LEU A 209 -8.44 13.54 5.15
CA LEU A 209 -7.51 12.70 5.92
C LEU A 209 -7.90 11.20 5.96
N GLY A 210 -9.07 10.83 5.42
CA GLY A 210 -9.52 9.44 5.38
C GLY A 210 -9.67 8.83 6.77
N ILE A 211 -8.95 7.74 7.04
CA ILE A 211 -9.02 7.00 8.31
C ILE A 211 -8.10 7.58 9.41
N LEU A 212 -7.14 8.43 9.06
CA LEU A 212 -6.16 8.98 10.01
C LEU A 212 -6.79 9.66 11.25
N PRO A 213 -7.87 10.47 11.14
CA PRO A 213 -8.48 11.08 12.32
C PRO A 213 -8.96 10.04 13.34
N VAL A 214 -9.41 8.88 12.85
CA VAL A 214 -9.87 7.77 13.69
C VAL A 214 -8.70 7.08 14.38
N ILE A 215 -7.57 6.91 13.67
CA ILE A 215 -6.33 6.36 14.25
C ILE A 215 -5.84 7.27 15.37
N LEU A 216 -5.73 8.57 15.13
CA LEU A 216 -5.31 9.55 16.14
C LEU A 216 -6.27 9.59 17.33
N LEU A 217 -7.57 9.49 17.07
CA LEU A 217 -8.57 9.43 18.14
C LEU A 217 -8.40 8.16 18.99
N SER A 218 -8.03 7.04 18.39
CA SER A 218 -7.84 5.76 19.09
C SER A 218 -6.69 5.82 20.11
N VAL A 219 -5.62 6.60 19.81
CA VAL A 219 -4.52 6.86 20.75
C VAL A 219 -4.99 7.57 22.03
N VAL A 220 -6.08 8.34 21.95
CA VAL A 220 -6.68 9.04 23.10
C VAL A 220 -7.75 8.20 23.78
N ILE A 221 -8.58 7.49 23.01
CA ILE A 221 -9.68 6.68 23.55
C ILE A 221 -9.14 5.49 24.36
N ALA A 222 -8.13 4.76 23.87
CA ALA A 222 -7.66 3.55 24.56
C ALA A 222 -7.17 3.84 25.99
N PRO A 223 -6.37 4.88 26.25
CA PRO A 223 -6.01 5.25 27.63
C PRO A 223 -7.17 5.78 28.47
N LEU A 224 -8.13 6.49 27.88
CA LEU A 224 -9.30 7.00 28.62
C LEU A 224 -10.17 5.89 29.18
N PHE A 225 -10.29 4.77 28.47
CA PHE A 225 -11.03 3.59 28.93
C PHE A 225 -10.16 2.58 29.69
N GLY A 226 -8.87 2.88 29.92
CA GLY A 226 -7.94 1.99 30.61
C GLY A 226 -7.52 0.76 29.81
N GLU A 227 -7.77 0.74 28.50
CA GLU A 227 -7.41 -0.36 27.59
C GLU A 227 -5.93 -0.31 27.17
N ALA A 228 -5.31 0.87 27.23
CA ALA A 228 -3.89 1.07 27.00
C ALA A 228 -3.30 2.03 28.05
N PRO A 229 -1.98 1.96 28.34
CA PRO A 229 -1.32 3.04 29.04
C PRO A 229 -1.30 4.32 28.17
N TRP A 230 -1.22 5.49 28.82
CA TRP A 230 -0.95 6.73 28.12
C TRP A 230 0.39 6.64 27.37
N PRO A 231 0.48 7.15 26.13
CA PRO A 231 1.71 7.06 25.36
C PRO A 231 2.82 7.87 26.03
N ASN A 232 3.98 7.23 26.23
CA ASN A 232 5.20 7.93 26.60
C ASN A 232 5.76 8.59 25.33
N VAL A 233 5.72 9.92 25.28
CA VAL A 233 6.25 10.67 24.13
C VAL A 233 7.76 10.81 24.28
N GLU A 234 8.49 10.01 23.53
CA GLU A 234 9.94 10.14 23.40
C GLU A 234 10.27 10.97 22.16
N TRP A 235 10.91 12.12 22.36
CA TRP A 235 11.38 12.98 21.28
C TRP A 235 12.80 12.56 20.87
N SER A 236 12.91 11.43 20.17
CA SER A 236 14.16 10.97 19.56
C SER A 236 14.11 11.13 18.04
N LEU A 237 15.26 11.37 17.42
CA LEU A 237 15.41 11.17 15.98
C LEU A 237 15.26 9.67 15.70
N ILE A 238 14.52 9.34 14.63
CA ILE A 238 14.39 7.95 14.17
C ILE A 238 15.78 7.33 13.97
N ASN A 239 16.02 6.17 14.58
CA ASN A 239 17.28 5.44 14.49
C ASN A 239 17.04 4.03 13.94
N PRO A 240 16.75 3.88 12.64
CA PRO A 240 16.52 2.57 12.02
C PRO A 240 17.78 1.70 12.08
N ASP A 241 17.64 0.46 12.54
CA ASP A 241 18.75 -0.48 12.67
C ASP A 241 18.90 -1.35 11.41
N PHE A 242 19.55 -0.79 10.40
CA PHE A 242 19.86 -1.49 9.14
C PHE A 242 20.89 -2.60 9.32
N GLU A 243 21.78 -2.51 10.31
CA GLU A 243 22.82 -3.50 10.53
C GLU A 243 22.20 -4.82 10.99
N THR A 244 21.36 -4.77 12.03
CA THR A 244 20.66 -5.95 12.54
C THR A 244 19.66 -6.47 11.52
N LEU A 245 18.97 -5.58 10.77
CA LEU A 245 18.11 -5.98 9.65
C LEU A 245 18.87 -6.91 8.69
N TRP A 246 19.97 -6.43 8.11
CA TRP A 246 20.68 -7.19 7.09
C TRP A 246 21.37 -8.44 7.65
N ARG A 247 21.83 -8.41 8.90
CA ARG A 247 22.48 -9.55 9.56
C ARG A 247 21.52 -10.66 9.95
N GLU A 248 20.32 -10.34 10.44
CA GLU A 248 19.46 -11.32 11.13
C GLU A 248 18.12 -11.57 10.44
N TYR A 249 17.69 -10.70 9.52
CA TYR A 249 16.36 -10.77 8.92
C TYR A 249 16.37 -10.79 7.39
N THR A 250 17.53 -10.93 6.75
CA THR A 250 17.63 -10.93 5.29
C THR A 250 18.52 -12.04 4.74
N VAL A 251 18.44 -12.22 3.42
CA VAL A 251 19.30 -13.15 2.67
C VAL A 251 20.78 -12.83 2.84
N ILE A 252 21.14 -11.57 3.07
CA ILE A 252 22.53 -11.13 3.20
C ILE A 252 23.21 -11.77 4.41
N GLY A 253 22.51 -11.84 5.54
CA GLY A 253 23.03 -12.39 6.79
C GLY A 253 22.68 -13.85 7.03
N LEU A 254 21.43 -14.26 6.75
CA LEU A 254 20.96 -15.63 6.99
C LEU A 254 21.29 -16.60 5.85
N GLY A 255 21.65 -16.08 4.67
CA GLY A 255 21.79 -16.85 3.45
C GLY A 255 20.45 -17.04 2.71
N PHE A 256 20.50 -17.80 1.61
CA PHE A 256 19.33 -18.00 0.78
C PHE A 256 18.41 -19.08 1.38
N PRO A 257 17.07 -18.90 1.35
CA PRO A 257 16.15 -19.90 1.85
C PRO A 257 16.30 -21.25 1.14
N PRO A 258 16.08 -22.38 1.82
CA PRO A 258 16.01 -23.69 1.18
C PRO A 258 14.98 -23.73 0.03
N LEU A 259 15.34 -24.36 -1.10
CA LEU A 259 14.47 -24.46 -2.28
C LEU A 259 13.07 -25.03 -1.99
N ILE A 260 12.96 -25.91 -0.99
CA ILE A 260 11.68 -26.49 -0.58
C ILE A 260 10.68 -25.41 -0.11
N LEU A 261 11.13 -24.32 0.52
CA LEU A 261 10.25 -23.24 0.97
C LEU A 261 9.59 -22.51 -0.20
N PHE A 262 10.30 -22.37 -1.33
CA PHE A 262 9.74 -21.79 -2.55
C PHE A 262 8.61 -22.67 -3.10
N ILE A 263 8.79 -23.99 -3.08
CA ILE A 263 7.80 -24.95 -3.59
C ILE A 263 6.56 -24.97 -2.68
N THR A 264 6.76 -25.01 -1.36
CA THR A 264 5.65 -25.04 -0.39
C THR A 264 4.91 -23.70 -0.31
N ALA A 265 5.55 -22.58 -0.66
CA ALA A 265 4.90 -21.28 -0.76
C ALA A 265 3.94 -21.15 -1.94
N ILE A 266 4.12 -21.93 -3.02
CA ILE A 266 3.38 -21.75 -4.30
C ILE A 266 1.86 -21.65 -4.10
N PRO A 267 1.18 -22.57 -3.38
CA PRO A 267 -0.28 -22.50 -3.26
C PRO A 267 -0.76 -21.20 -2.61
N THR A 268 -0.08 -20.77 -1.54
CA THR A 268 -0.41 -19.54 -0.82
C THR A 268 -0.05 -18.31 -1.64
N VAL A 269 1.09 -18.32 -2.35
CA VAL A 269 1.50 -17.23 -3.26
C VAL A 269 0.47 -17.06 -4.37
N LEU A 270 -0.06 -18.14 -4.95
CA LEU A 270 -1.11 -18.06 -5.96
C LEU A 270 -2.41 -17.49 -5.39
N ALA A 271 -2.79 -17.88 -4.17
CA ALA A 271 -3.96 -17.30 -3.50
C ALA A 271 -3.78 -15.78 -3.24
N VAL A 272 -2.63 -15.36 -2.72
CA VAL A 272 -2.29 -13.94 -2.53
C VAL A 272 -2.23 -13.20 -3.86
N TYR A 273 -1.70 -13.82 -4.91
CA TYR A 273 -1.69 -13.23 -6.25
C TYR A 273 -3.10 -12.99 -6.77
N ILE A 274 -4.07 -13.89 -6.51
CA ILE A 274 -5.48 -13.66 -6.87
C ILE A 274 -6.12 -12.53 -6.04
N VAL A 275 -5.68 -12.30 -4.80
CA VAL A 275 -6.10 -11.12 -4.02
C VAL A 275 -5.55 -9.84 -4.67
N LEU A 276 -4.22 -9.77 -4.85
CA LEU A 276 -3.51 -8.66 -5.51
C LEU A 276 -4.09 -8.33 -6.88
N PHE A 277 -4.57 -9.36 -7.57
CA PHE A 277 -5.19 -9.24 -8.86
C PHE A 277 -6.46 -8.36 -8.83
N GLY A 278 -7.23 -8.38 -7.74
CA GLY A 278 -8.38 -7.50 -7.52
C GLY A 278 -7.97 -6.02 -7.58
N ASP A 279 -6.82 -5.68 -7.02
CA ASP A 279 -6.28 -4.33 -6.99
C ASP A 279 -5.91 -3.82 -8.39
N VAL A 280 -5.36 -4.69 -9.25
CA VAL A 280 -5.01 -4.36 -10.63
C VAL A 280 -6.27 -4.02 -11.44
N LEU A 281 -7.35 -4.76 -11.23
CA LEU A 281 -8.65 -4.50 -11.84
C LEU A 281 -9.27 -3.20 -11.33
N GLN A 282 -9.24 -2.99 -10.02
CA GLN A 282 -9.76 -1.79 -9.40
C GLN A 282 -9.02 -0.55 -9.90
N SER A 283 -7.70 -0.62 -9.98
CA SER A 283 -6.86 0.43 -10.56
C SER A 283 -7.31 0.77 -11.99
N ARG A 284 -7.49 -0.23 -12.85
CA ARG A 284 -7.96 -0.02 -14.23
C ARG A 284 -9.30 0.69 -14.29
N ALA A 285 -10.26 0.26 -13.47
CA ALA A 285 -11.59 0.83 -13.43
C ALA A 285 -11.57 2.30 -12.97
N LEU A 286 -10.85 2.57 -11.86
CA LEU A 286 -10.70 3.92 -11.31
C LEU A 286 -10.01 4.87 -12.29
N ILE A 287 -8.92 4.44 -12.93
CA ILE A 287 -8.19 5.25 -13.92
C ILE A 287 -9.06 5.51 -15.16
N SER A 288 -9.76 4.50 -15.67
CA SER A 288 -10.64 4.66 -16.85
C SER A 288 -11.78 5.62 -16.59
N GLU A 289 -12.33 5.64 -15.38
CA GLU A 289 -13.35 6.62 -14.97
C GLU A 289 -12.77 8.04 -14.94
N ALA A 290 -11.56 8.19 -14.41
CA ALA A 290 -10.86 9.49 -14.34
C ALA A 290 -10.52 10.04 -15.74
N ASP A 291 -9.99 9.20 -16.63
CA ASP A 291 -9.61 9.54 -18.02
C ASP A 291 -10.83 10.03 -18.82
N ALA A 292 -11.99 9.40 -18.63
CA ALA A 292 -13.25 9.82 -19.27
C ALA A 292 -13.74 11.21 -18.84
N LEU A 293 -13.42 11.64 -17.60
CA LEU A 293 -13.84 12.92 -17.04
C LEU A 293 -12.82 14.06 -17.26
N ARG A 294 -11.55 13.71 -17.55
CA ARG A 294 -10.45 14.66 -17.78
C ARG A 294 -9.81 14.41 -19.16
N PRO A 295 -10.55 14.66 -20.27
CA PRO A 295 -10.02 14.45 -21.62
C PRO A 295 -8.85 15.37 -21.98
N ASP A 296 -8.53 16.34 -21.11
CA ASP A 296 -7.36 17.19 -21.26
C ASP A 296 -6.05 16.45 -20.99
N GLU A 297 -6.03 15.27 -20.36
CA GLU A 297 -4.87 14.41 -20.17
C GLU A 297 -5.17 12.97 -20.54
N HIS A 298 -4.27 12.35 -21.28
CA HIS A 298 -4.34 10.91 -21.50
C HIS A 298 -3.55 10.18 -20.40
N ILE A 299 -4.23 9.33 -19.64
CA ILE A 299 -3.59 8.52 -18.58
C ILE A 299 -3.27 7.12 -19.12
N ASP A 300 -2.00 6.86 -19.42
CA ASP A 300 -1.54 5.53 -19.78
C ASP A 300 -1.40 4.63 -18.54
N TYR A 301 -2.34 3.73 -18.33
CA TYR A 301 -2.23 2.63 -17.37
C TYR A 301 -2.00 1.30 -18.09
N ASP A 302 -0.83 0.70 -17.85
CA ASP A 302 -0.45 -0.60 -18.38
C ASP A 302 -0.26 -1.59 -17.21
N SER A 303 -1.08 -2.64 -17.19
CA SER A 303 -1.00 -3.64 -16.12
C SER A 303 0.31 -4.45 -16.15
N ASN A 304 0.92 -4.69 -17.32
CA ASN A 304 2.21 -5.38 -17.38
C ASN A 304 3.32 -4.51 -16.77
N ARG A 305 3.32 -3.20 -17.06
CA ARG A 305 4.23 -2.24 -16.41
C ARG A 305 4.03 -2.23 -14.90
N ALA A 306 2.78 -2.19 -14.43
CA ALA A 306 2.48 -2.30 -13.00
C ALA A 306 3.13 -3.56 -12.39
N HIS A 307 2.95 -4.72 -13.03
CA HIS A 307 3.52 -6.01 -12.60
C HIS A 307 5.04 -6.02 -12.56
N LEU A 308 5.69 -5.40 -13.53
CA LEU A 308 7.14 -5.25 -13.53
C LEU A 308 7.62 -4.41 -12.33
N ILE A 309 6.92 -3.32 -12.01
CA ILE A 309 7.28 -2.43 -10.90
C ILE A 309 7.07 -3.14 -9.56
N PHE A 310 5.84 -3.57 -9.25
CA PHE A 310 5.56 -4.16 -7.95
C PHE A 310 6.23 -5.53 -7.77
N GLY A 311 6.41 -6.29 -8.87
CA GLY A 311 7.20 -7.52 -8.86
C GLY A 311 8.65 -7.23 -8.52
N GLY A 312 9.26 -6.22 -9.15
CA GLY A 312 10.61 -5.77 -8.85
C GLY A 312 10.77 -5.32 -7.40
N ARG A 313 9.80 -4.58 -6.85
CA ARG A 313 9.81 -4.18 -5.44
C ARG A 313 9.76 -5.38 -4.49
N ASN A 314 8.88 -6.35 -4.73
CA ASN A 314 8.80 -7.55 -3.89
C ASN A 314 10.08 -8.38 -3.99
N THR A 315 10.61 -8.58 -5.20
CA THR A 315 11.89 -9.26 -5.39
C THR A 315 13.02 -8.56 -4.64
N LEU A 316 13.13 -7.24 -4.73
CA LEU A 316 14.17 -6.49 -4.02
C LEU A 316 13.98 -6.56 -2.50
N MET A 317 12.78 -6.26 -2.00
CA MET A 317 12.44 -6.32 -0.58
C MET A 317 12.72 -7.69 0.01
N SER A 318 12.40 -8.79 -0.69
CA SER A 318 12.71 -10.13 -0.21
C SER A 318 14.20 -10.35 0.10
N ILE A 319 15.10 -9.61 -0.57
CA ILE A 319 16.55 -9.73 -0.39
C ILE A 319 17.07 -8.77 0.67
N ILE A 320 16.58 -7.52 0.70
CA ILE A 320 17.19 -6.43 1.50
C ILE A 320 16.38 -6.02 2.74
N GLY A 321 15.15 -6.51 2.89
CA GLY A 321 14.27 -6.17 3.99
C GLY A 321 12.89 -6.79 3.76
N PRO A 322 12.71 -8.09 4.03
CA PRO A 322 11.47 -8.77 3.73
C PRO A 322 10.34 -8.18 4.56
N ASP A 323 9.21 -7.93 3.91
CA ASP A 323 8.07 -7.22 4.48
C ASP A 323 6.81 -8.08 4.37
N LEU A 324 6.17 -8.30 5.53
CA LEU A 324 4.93 -9.04 5.67
C LEU A 324 3.78 -8.44 4.83
N THR A 325 3.73 -7.12 4.70
CA THR A 325 2.61 -6.45 4.02
C THR A 325 2.67 -6.56 2.50
N MET A 326 3.83 -6.98 1.98
CA MET A 326 4.19 -7.06 0.56
C MET A 326 4.11 -5.70 -0.15
N ALA A 327 4.87 -5.57 -1.24
CA ALA A 327 4.82 -4.35 -2.06
C ALA A 327 3.67 -4.44 -3.07
N GLY A 328 2.43 -4.21 -2.63
CA GLY A 328 1.21 -4.24 -3.43
C GLY A 328 1.09 -3.13 -4.48
N PRO A 329 0.20 -3.30 -5.49
CA PRO A 329 0.08 -2.37 -6.62
C PRO A 329 -0.77 -1.13 -6.32
N LEU A 330 -1.67 -1.18 -5.32
CA LEU A 330 -2.70 -0.17 -5.11
C LEU A 330 -2.92 0.09 -3.61
N TRP A 331 -3.06 1.36 -3.25
CA TRP A 331 -3.75 1.79 -2.06
C TRP A 331 -5.10 2.40 -2.45
N ALA A 332 -6.16 1.58 -2.40
CA ALA A 332 -7.44 1.92 -3.01
C ALA A 332 -8.07 3.20 -2.45
N ALA A 333 -8.05 3.37 -1.12
CA ALA A 333 -8.62 4.54 -0.46
C ALA A 333 -7.94 5.84 -0.92
N MET A 334 -6.62 5.85 -0.96
CA MET A 334 -5.84 7.01 -1.37
C MET A 334 -5.93 7.28 -2.87
N GLN A 335 -5.97 6.22 -3.69
CA GLN A 335 -6.19 6.37 -5.12
C GLN A 335 -7.54 7.04 -5.41
N VAL A 336 -8.61 6.67 -4.69
CA VAL A 336 -9.92 7.31 -4.83
C VAL A 336 -9.83 8.79 -4.44
N VAL A 337 -9.20 9.15 -3.31
CA VAL A 337 -9.08 10.56 -2.89
C VAL A 337 -8.36 11.41 -3.94
N ILE A 338 -7.25 10.89 -4.49
CA ILE A 338 -6.47 11.58 -5.52
C ILE A 338 -7.27 11.71 -6.82
N ILE A 339 -7.98 10.66 -7.23
CA ILE A 339 -8.82 10.68 -8.43
C ILE A 339 -10.00 11.64 -8.26
N GLU A 340 -10.63 11.70 -7.09
CA GLU A 340 -11.72 12.65 -6.84
C GLU A 340 -11.23 14.10 -6.92
N ARG A 341 -10.06 14.41 -6.34
CA ARG A 341 -9.42 15.73 -6.52
C ARG A 341 -9.05 15.99 -7.97
N TYR A 342 -8.56 14.98 -8.69
CA TYR A 342 -8.23 15.08 -10.09
C TYR A 342 -9.46 15.42 -10.96
N LYS A 343 -10.62 14.85 -10.66
CA LYS A 343 -11.90 15.14 -11.33
C LYS A 343 -12.37 16.59 -11.14
N GLU A 344 -11.91 17.31 -10.13
CA GLU A 344 -12.26 18.73 -9.90
C GLU A 344 -11.70 19.67 -10.99
N GLY A 345 -10.74 19.21 -11.80
CA GLY A 345 -10.22 19.92 -12.97
C GLY A 345 -8.73 20.23 -12.93
N LYS A 346 -8.21 20.78 -14.03
CA LYS A 346 -6.77 21.02 -14.26
C LYS A 346 -6.15 21.97 -13.24
N ASP A 347 -6.91 22.95 -12.77
CA ASP A 347 -6.44 23.90 -11.76
C ASP A 347 -6.22 23.20 -10.41
N ALA A 348 -7.17 22.34 -10.02
CA ALA A 348 -7.09 21.52 -8.83
C ALA A 348 -5.90 20.56 -8.92
N MET A 349 -5.78 19.78 -10.00
CA MET A 349 -4.65 18.88 -10.21
C MET A 349 -4.25 18.84 -11.69
N HIS A 350 -3.01 19.22 -11.98
CA HIS A 350 -2.55 19.37 -13.37
C HIS A 350 -2.41 18.02 -14.10
N SER A 351 -1.93 17.01 -13.37
CA SER A 351 -1.73 15.64 -13.85
C SER A 351 -1.99 14.66 -12.74
N LEU A 352 -2.55 13.49 -13.05
CA LEU A 352 -2.75 12.44 -12.05
C LEU A 352 -1.43 11.98 -11.41
N PHE A 353 -0.33 11.97 -12.18
CA PHE A 353 1.02 11.72 -11.67
C PHE A 353 1.50 12.76 -10.65
N GLY A 354 0.96 13.98 -10.74
CA GLY A 354 1.18 15.03 -9.74
C GLY A 354 0.62 14.63 -8.39
N GLY A 355 -0.63 14.15 -8.36
CA GLY A 355 -1.26 13.69 -7.13
C GLY A 355 -0.60 12.44 -6.56
N SER A 356 -0.51 11.36 -7.35
CA SER A 356 0.05 10.08 -6.89
C SER A 356 1.53 10.19 -6.52
N GLY A 357 2.32 10.94 -7.28
CA GLY A 357 3.72 11.18 -6.99
C GLY A 357 3.93 12.04 -5.75
N SER A 358 3.25 13.18 -5.66
CA SER A 358 3.42 14.07 -4.49
C SER A 358 2.97 13.40 -3.21
N PHE A 359 1.89 12.59 -3.25
CA PHE A 359 1.45 11.79 -2.12
C PHE A 359 2.51 10.80 -1.63
N ARG A 360 3.27 10.14 -2.52
CA ARG A 360 4.31 9.19 -2.08
C ARG A 360 5.64 9.84 -1.69
N TRP A 361 5.88 11.08 -2.11
CA TRP A 361 7.02 11.86 -1.62
C TRP A 361 6.83 12.38 -0.20
N GLY A 362 5.59 12.62 0.22
CA GLY A 362 5.24 12.97 1.59
C GLY A 362 5.11 11.72 2.42
#